data_AF-A0A346NS94-F1
#
_entry.id   AF-A0A346NS94-F1
#
_cell.length_a   1.000
_cell.length_b   1.000
_cell.length_c   1.000
_cell.angle_alpha   90.00
_cell.angle_beta   90.00
_cell.angle_gamma   90.00
#
_symmetry.space_group_name_H-M   'P 1'
#
loop_
_entity.id
_entity.type
_entity.pdbx_description
1 polymer ?
#
loop_
_entity_poly.entity_id
_entity_poly.type
_entity_poly.pdbx_seq_one_letter_code
_entity_poly.pdbx_strand_id
1 'polypeptide(L)'
;MNSEISAQLTEAATLMLVGMGFVFAFLTLLIGGIKAIELFCLKFPSAQTAAPAQTRKTLPGNQPHKTDPATVAAISAAIHLHRQSTK
;
A
#
# COMPACT_ATOMS: atom_id res chain seq x y z
N MET A 1 -3.74 -35.97 -41.71
CA MET A 1 -4.48 -35.75 -40.45
C MET A 1 -3.60 -35.21 -39.32
N ASN A 2 -2.47 -35.84 -38.96
CA ASN A 2 -1.57 -35.28 -37.93
C ASN A 2 -0.90 -33.94 -38.32
N SER A 3 -0.62 -33.72 -39.61
CA SER A 3 -0.06 -32.45 -40.13
C SER A 3 -0.99 -31.25 -39.90
N GLU A 4 -2.27 -31.40 -40.24
CA GLU A 4 -3.29 -30.35 -40.12
C GLU A 4 -3.46 -29.90 -38.66
N ILE A 5 -3.52 -30.87 -37.74
CA ILE A 5 -3.65 -30.60 -36.31
C ILE A 5 -2.41 -29.86 -35.80
N SER A 6 -1.20 -30.28 -36.20
CA SER A 6 0.03 -29.60 -35.79
C SER A 6 0.12 -28.15 -36.31
N ALA A 7 -0.38 -27.88 -37.51
CA ALA A 7 -0.45 -26.54 -38.07
C ALA A 7 -1.41 -25.64 -37.26
N GLN A 8 -2.61 -26.14 -36.96
CA GLN A 8 -3.60 -25.39 -36.17
C GLN A 8 -3.12 -25.13 -34.74
N LEU A 9 -2.43 -26.07 -34.12
CA LEU A 9 -1.85 -25.88 -32.79
C LEU A 9 -0.74 -24.83 -32.80
N THR A 10 0.07 -24.78 -33.86
CA THR A 10 1.13 -23.77 -34.00
C THR A 10 0.53 -22.37 -34.20
N GLU A 11 -0.53 -22.26 -34.97
CA GLU A 11 -1.27 -21.02 -35.15
C GLU A 11 -1.92 -20.56 -33.84
N ALA A 12 -2.59 -21.46 -33.11
CA ALA A 12 -3.18 -21.17 -31.81
C ALA A 12 -2.13 -20.77 -30.76
N ALA A 13 -0.97 -21.45 -30.74
CA ALA A 13 0.15 -21.10 -29.86
C ALA A 13 0.69 -19.70 -30.18
N THR A 14 0.78 -19.35 -31.46
CA THR A 14 1.20 -18.01 -31.90
C THR A 14 0.20 -16.95 -31.42
N LEU A 15 -1.11 -17.17 -31.60
CA LEU A 15 -2.14 -16.25 -31.13
C LEU A 15 -2.13 -16.09 -29.60
N MET A 16 -1.93 -17.19 -28.85
CA MET A 16 -1.80 -17.14 -27.39
C MET A 16 -0.56 -16.33 -26.98
N LEU A 17 0.58 -16.55 -27.61
CA LEU A 17 1.82 -15.85 -27.31
C LEU A 17 1.68 -14.35 -27.60
N VAL A 18 1.07 -13.98 -28.72
CA VAL A 18 0.79 -12.58 -29.06
C VAL A 18 -0.14 -11.95 -28.03
N GLY A 19 -1.25 -12.62 -27.67
CA GLY A 19 -2.20 -12.13 -26.68
C GLY A 19 -1.55 -11.94 -25.30
N MET A 20 -0.82 -12.94 -24.82
CA MET A 20 -0.13 -12.88 -23.54
C MET A 20 0.99 -11.83 -23.55
N GLY A 21 1.75 -11.74 -24.64
CA GLY A 21 2.80 -10.73 -24.81
C GLY A 21 2.24 -9.31 -24.79
N PHE A 22 1.12 -9.06 -25.47
CA PHE A 22 0.48 -7.75 -25.49
C PHE A 22 -0.07 -7.36 -24.12
N VAL A 23 -0.71 -8.29 -23.41
CA VAL A 23 -1.19 -8.05 -22.04
C VAL A 23 -0.02 -7.72 -21.11
N PHE A 24 1.08 -8.46 -21.20
CA PHE A 24 2.25 -8.21 -20.38
C PHE A 24 2.89 -6.86 -20.69
N ALA A 25 3.04 -6.52 -21.98
CA ALA A 25 3.54 -5.21 -22.42
C ALA A 25 2.64 -4.06 -21.92
N PHE A 26 1.32 -4.22 -22.02
CA PHE A 26 0.35 -3.24 -21.57
C PHE A 26 0.40 -3.03 -20.06
N LEU A 27 0.41 -4.10 -19.26
CA LEU A 27 0.53 -4.01 -17.80
C LEU A 27 1.87 -3.37 -17.39
N THR A 28 2.96 -3.75 -18.05
CA THR A 28 4.29 -3.14 -17.82
C THR A 28 4.27 -1.65 -18.11
N LEU A 29 3.63 -1.24 -19.20
CA LEU A 29 3.47 0.17 -19.57
C LEU A 29 2.60 0.92 -18.56
N LEU A 30 1.52 0.31 -18.06
CA LEU A 30 0.68 0.88 -16.99
C LEU A 30 1.48 1.10 -15.71
N ILE A 31 2.22 0.10 -15.27
CA ILE A 31 3.09 0.20 -14.08
C ILE A 31 4.14 1.29 -14.29
N GLY A 32 4.78 1.31 -15.46
CA GLY A 32 5.73 2.35 -15.85
C GLY A 32 5.12 3.75 -15.85
N GLY A 33 3.89 3.91 -16.33
CA GLY A 33 3.15 5.17 -16.31
C GLY A 33 2.86 5.66 -14.90
N ILE A 34 2.45 4.77 -13.99
CA ILE A 34 2.23 5.10 -12.57
C ILE A 34 3.55 5.55 -11.92
N LYS A 35 4.65 4.84 -12.20
CA LYS A 35 5.99 5.21 -11.71
C LYS A 35 6.48 6.55 -12.29
N ALA A 36 6.18 6.82 -13.55
CA ALA A 36 6.48 8.10 -14.18
C ALA A 36 5.70 9.26 -13.53
N ILE A 37 4.42 9.04 -13.20
CA ILE A 37 3.61 10.00 -12.46
C ILE A 37 4.19 10.23 -11.05
N GLU A 38 4.57 9.17 -10.34
CA GLU A 38 5.22 9.28 -9.02
C GLU A 38 6.50 10.12 -9.10
N LEU A 39 7.34 9.85 -10.10
CA LEU A 39 8.57 10.61 -10.34
C LEU A 39 8.26 12.07 -10.71
N PHE A 40 7.22 12.31 -11.51
CA PHE A 40 6.80 13.66 -11.88
C PHE A 40 6.29 14.46 -10.68
N CYS A 41 5.49 13.84 -9.80
CA CYS A 41 5.03 14.44 -8.55
C CYS A 41 6.19 14.74 -7.59
N LEU A 42 7.20 13.87 -7.52
CA LEU A 42 8.43 14.13 -6.75
C LEU A 42 9.27 15.27 -7.35
N LYS A 43 9.34 15.33 -8.69
CA LYS A 43 10.11 16.35 -9.43
C LYS A 43 9.46 17.72 -9.37
N PHE A 44 8.14 17.78 -9.36
CA PHE A 44 7.33 19.00 -9.25
C PHE A 44 6.42 18.88 -8.03
N PRO A 45 6.95 19.17 -6.82
CA PRO A 45 6.13 19.17 -5.62
C PRO A 45 5.09 20.29 -5.73
N SER A 46 3.89 19.95 -6.18
CA SER A 46 2.71 20.79 -5.95
C SER A 46 2.56 20.93 -4.44
N ALA A 47 2.46 22.17 -3.96
CA ALA A 47 2.33 22.54 -2.55
C ALA A 47 1.00 22.09 -1.90
N GLN A 48 0.53 20.90 -2.24
CA GLN A 48 -0.71 20.33 -1.73
C GLN A 48 -0.34 19.23 -0.75
N THR A 49 -0.37 19.64 0.51
CA THR A 49 -0.51 18.87 1.74
C THR A 49 -0.33 17.38 1.55
N ALA A 50 0.82 16.87 2.00
CA ALA A 50 1.06 15.46 2.20
C ALA A 50 -0.21 14.80 2.74
N ALA A 51 -0.90 14.03 1.88
CA ALA A 51 -1.85 13.05 2.38
C ALA A 51 -1.05 12.21 3.39
N PRO A 52 -1.51 12.07 4.65
CA PRO A 52 -0.73 11.37 5.65
C PRO A 52 -0.43 10.00 5.08
N ALA A 53 0.86 9.72 4.89
CA ALA A 53 1.35 8.40 4.54
C ALA A 53 0.59 7.44 5.44
N GLN A 54 -0.10 6.46 4.85
CA GLN A 54 -0.74 5.43 5.65
C GLN A 54 0.38 4.77 6.46
N THR A 55 0.53 5.20 7.70
CA THR A 55 1.45 4.62 8.66
C THR A 55 0.96 3.20 8.83
N ARG A 56 1.64 2.27 8.15
CA ARG A 56 1.56 0.85 8.45
C ARG A 56 1.85 0.76 9.94
N LYS A 57 0.81 0.57 10.76
CA LYS A 57 0.95 0.32 12.20
C LYS A 57 1.86 -0.89 12.35
N THR A 58 3.13 -0.64 12.62
CA THR A 58 4.01 -1.65 13.19
C THR A 58 3.43 -1.96 14.55
N LEU A 59 2.93 -3.19 14.70
CA LEU A 59 2.53 -3.76 15.98
C LEU A 59 3.63 -3.45 17.00
N PRO A 60 3.33 -2.83 18.16
CA PRO A 60 4.35 -2.59 19.17
C PRO A 60 4.87 -3.95 19.65
N GLY A 61 6.12 -4.24 19.29
CA GLY A 61 6.86 -5.35 19.86
C GLY A 61 6.86 -5.21 21.38
N ASN A 62 6.68 -6.36 22.03
CA ASN A 62 6.69 -6.61 23.47
C ASN A 62 7.84 -5.89 24.20
N GLN A 63 7.67 -4.62 24.54
CA GLN A 63 8.52 -3.88 25.46
C GLN A 63 7.96 -4.04 26.88
N PRO A 64 8.80 -4.29 27.89
CA PRO A 64 8.34 -4.51 29.26
C PRO A 64 7.53 -3.29 29.69
N HIS A 65 6.37 -3.56 30.29
CA HIS A 65 5.31 -2.66 30.68
C HIS A 65 5.82 -1.49 31.55
N LYS A 66 6.44 -0.50 30.91
CA LYS A 66 6.77 0.78 31.54
C LYS A 66 5.53 1.63 31.40
N THR A 67 4.74 1.70 32.46
CA THR A 67 3.61 2.62 32.55
C THR A 67 4.11 4.01 32.19
N ASP A 68 3.59 4.53 31.08
CA ASP A 68 3.97 5.84 30.58
C ASP A 68 3.60 6.89 31.65
N PRO A 69 4.56 7.70 32.14
CA PRO A 69 4.30 8.75 33.13
C PRO A 69 3.12 9.65 32.77
N ALA A 70 2.86 9.86 31.47
CA ALA A 70 1.71 10.62 30.99
C ALA A 70 0.38 9.93 31.32
N THR A 71 0.31 8.61 31.23
CA THR A 71 -0.88 7.82 31.60
C THR A 71 -1.16 7.91 33.09
N VAL A 72 -0.12 7.84 33.92
CA VAL A 72 -0.25 7.98 35.39
C VAL A 72 -0.75 9.38 35.77
N ALA A 73 -0.20 10.42 35.16
CA ALA A 73 -0.64 11.80 35.39
C ALA A 73 -2.10 12.04 34.97
N ALA A 74 -2.52 11.48 33.83
CA ALA A 74 -3.90 11.56 33.36
C ALA A 74 -4.88 10.86 34.31
N ILE A 75 -4.52 9.67 34.82
CA ILE A 75 -5.35 8.94 35.79
C ILE A 75 -5.43 9.74 37.11
N SER A 76 -4.32 10.28 37.61
CA SER A 76 -4.31 11.11 38.82
C SER A 76 -5.18 12.37 38.67
N ALA A 77 -5.10 13.04 37.52
CA ALA A 77 -5.94 14.21 37.23
C ALA A 77 -7.43 13.84 37.19
N ALA A 78 -7.79 12.71 36.57
CA ALA A 78 -9.16 12.23 36.52
C ALA A 78 -9.73 11.90 37.91
N ILE A 79 -8.93 11.25 38.77
CA ILE A 79 -9.34 10.95 40.16
C ILE A 79 -9.52 12.24 40.95
N HIS A 80 -8.60 13.20 40.81
CA HIS A 80 -8.69 14.48 41.51
C HIS A 80 -9.94 15.27 41.08
N LEU A 81 -10.22 15.32 39.78
CA LEU A 81 -11.43 15.93 39.24
C LEU A 81 -12.70 15.25 39.74
N HIS A 82 -12.71 13.91 39.77
CA HIS A 82 -13.84 13.17 40.31
C HIS A 82 -14.10 13.55 41.77
N ARG A 83 -13.10 13.49 42.65
CA ARG A 83 -13.23 13.84 44.08
C ARG A 83 -13.65 15.28 44.33
N GLN A 84 -13.25 16.21 43.45
CA GLN A 84 -13.68 17.60 43.50
C GLN A 84 -15.14 17.77 43.03
N SER A 85 -15.59 16.95 42.08
CA SER A 85 -16.94 16.99 41.52
C SER A 85 -17.97 16.22 42.35
N THR A 86 -17.54 15.29 43.22
CA THR A 86 -18.42 14.58 44.17
C THR A 86 -18.55 15.28 45.54
N LYS A 87 -18.12 16.55 45.64
CA LYS A 87 -18.39 17.45 46.77
C LYS A 87 -19.37 18.53 46.35
#